data_AF-A0A2X1Z5E0-F1
#
_entry.id   AF-A0A2X1Z5E0-F1
#
_cell.length_a   1.000
_cell.length_b   1.000
_cell.length_c   1.000
_cell.angle_alpha   90.00
_cell.angle_beta   90.00
_cell.angle_gamma   90.00
#
_symmetry.space_group_name_H-M   'P 1'
#
loop_
_entity.id
_entity.type
_entity.pdbx_description
1 polymer ?
#
loop_
_entity_poly.entity_id
_entity_poly.type
_entity_poly.pdbx_seq_one_letter_code
_entity_poly.pdbx_strand_id
1 'polypeptide(L)'
;MEKKIVVLGGGTGISTILRGLKDYSEDISAVVSMSDDGGGSGILRQELNILPPGDVRRCLIALSNTDKTMRDLLNYRFKSGSLKDQNVGNILIAALTDIFGSFDKALLEMSSVF
;
A
#
# COMPACT_ATOMS: atom_id res chain seq x y z
N MET A 1 3.19 -17.19 -24.64
CA MET A 1 2.92 -17.35 -23.20
C MET A 1 3.18 -16.03 -22.53
N GLU A 2 2.25 -15.57 -21.70
CA GLU A 2 2.46 -14.43 -20.83
C GLU A 2 3.52 -14.75 -19.77
N LYS A 3 4.37 -13.77 -19.43
CA LYS A 3 5.47 -13.98 -18.48
C LYS A 3 4.94 -13.82 -17.06
N LYS A 4 5.08 -14.84 -16.22
CA LYS A 4 4.79 -14.72 -14.78
C LYS A 4 5.97 -14.05 -14.08
N ILE A 5 5.75 -12.93 -13.40
CA ILE A 5 6.82 -12.15 -12.78
C ILE A 5 6.59 -12.05 -11.27
N VAL A 6 7.57 -12.49 -10.48
CA VAL A 6 7.57 -12.32 -9.03
C VAL A 6 8.61 -11.27 -8.66
N VAL A 7 8.18 -10.23 -7.93
CA VAL A 7 9.05 -9.17 -7.42
C VAL A 7 9.14 -9.29 -5.91
N LEU A 8 10.36 -9.42 -5.39
CA LEU A 8 10.65 -9.49 -3.97
C LEU A 8 11.31 -8.18 -3.56
N GLY A 9 10.84 -7.52 -2.50
CA GLY A 9 11.47 -6.27 -2.06
C GLY A 9 10.72 -5.51 -0.97
N GLY A 10 10.99 -4.22 -0.88
CA GLY A 10 10.40 -3.29 0.07
C GLY A 10 10.75 -1.85 -0.30
N GLY A 11 10.29 -0.91 0.52
CA GLY A 11 10.52 0.52 0.35
C GLY A 11 9.92 1.09 -0.94
N THR A 12 10.56 2.14 -1.44
CA THR A 12 10.10 2.86 -2.65
C THR A 12 10.48 2.14 -3.94
N GLY A 13 11.60 1.41 -3.97
CA GLY A 13 12.15 0.79 -5.18
C GLY A 13 11.20 -0.23 -5.82
N ILE A 14 10.56 -1.08 -5.02
CA ILE A 14 9.62 -2.08 -5.52
C ILE A 14 8.43 -1.45 -6.24
N SER A 15 7.88 -0.35 -5.71
CA SER A 15 6.73 0.32 -6.32
C SER A 15 7.03 0.95 -7.68
N THR A 16 8.26 1.44 -7.89
CA THR A 16 8.72 1.95 -9.18
C THR A 16 8.83 0.83 -10.21
N ILE A 17 9.40 -0.31 -9.81
CA ILE A 17 9.56 -1.48 -10.69
C ILE A 17 8.19 -2.03 -11.08
N LEU A 18 7.28 -2.22 -10.11
CA LEU A 18 5.92 -2.74 -10.37
C LEU A 18 5.15 -1.86 -11.36
N ARG A 19 5.25 -0.54 -11.23
CA ARG A 19 4.59 0.41 -12.14
C ARG A 19 5.04 0.25 -13.59
N GLY A 20 6.34 0.02 -13.81
CA GLY A 20 6.87 -0.21 -15.16
C GLY A 20 6.58 -1.61 -15.68
N LEU A 21 6.65 -2.64 -14.81
CA LEU A 21 6.40 -4.02 -15.20
C LEU A 21 4.96 -4.28 -15.67
N LYS A 22 4.01 -3.49 -15.17
CA LYS A 22 2.60 -3.56 -15.56
C LYS A 22 2.38 -3.37 -17.07
N ASP A 23 3.29 -2.68 -17.76
CA ASP A 23 3.25 -2.52 -19.22
C ASP A 23 3.72 -3.77 -20.00
N TYR A 24 4.26 -4.78 -19.30
CA TYR A 24 4.89 -5.97 -19.91
C TYR A 24 4.22 -7.30 -19.53
N SER A 25 3.45 -7.35 -18.44
CA SER A 25 2.72 -8.53 -17.99
C SER A 25 1.56 -8.15 -17.07
N GLU A 26 0.43 -8.83 -17.18
CA GLU A 26 -0.68 -8.74 -16.22
C GLU A 26 -0.52 -9.75 -15.06
N ASP A 27 0.35 -10.76 -15.21
CA ASP A 27 0.65 -11.78 -14.20
C ASP A 27 1.88 -11.38 -13.36
N ILE A 28 1.66 -10.43 -12.45
CA ILE A 28 2.67 -9.90 -11.53
C ILE A 28 2.28 -10.22 -10.08
N SER A 29 3.20 -10.83 -9.34
CA SER A 29 3.10 -11.04 -7.89
C SER A 29 4.18 -10.24 -7.16
N ALA A 30 3.80 -9.50 -6.11
CA ALA A 30 4.73 -8.74 -5.29
C ALA A 30 4.79 -9.33 -3.86
N VAL A 31 5.99 -9.69 -3.41
CA VAL A 31 6.25 -10.05 -2.01
C VAL A 31 7.00 -8.89 -1.37
N VAL A 32 6.36 -8.27 -0.39
CA VAL A 32 6.80 -6.99 0.18
C VAL A 32 7.18 -7.18 1.64
N SER A 33 8.36 -6.70 2.02
CA SER A 33 8.80 -6.61 3.41
C SER A 33 7.88 -5.67 4.20
N MET A 34 7.49 -6.09 5.41
CA MET A 34 6.70 -5.26 6.34
C MET A 34 7.46 -5.02 7.64
N SER A 35 8.78 -4.91 7.54
CA SER A 35 9.68 -4.65 8.68
C SER A 35 9.94 -3.16 8.91
N ASP A 36 9.23 -2.27 8.21
CA ASP A 36 9.41 -0.83 8.32
C ASP A 36 8.79 -0.29 9.63
N ASP A 37 9.61 0.40 10.43
CA ASP A 37 9.23 0.90 11.75
C ASP A 37 9.12 2.45 11.81
N GLY A 38 9.29 3.14 10.68
CA GLY A 38 9.45 4.59 10.63
C GLY A 38 8.22 5.41 10.17
N GLY A 39 8.11 6.64 10.69
CA GLY A 39 7.12 7.64 10.27
C GLY A 39 5.66 7.28 10.62
N GLY A 40 4.70 7.81 9.87
CA GLY A 40 3.27 7.58 10.13
C GLY A 40 2.84 6.10 10.10
N SER A 41 3.53 5.24 9.35
CA SER A 41 3.28 3.79 9.37
C SER A 41 3.67 3.15 10.70
N GLY A 42 4.77 3.60 11.31
CA GLY A 42 5.22 3.13 12.62
C GLY A 42 4.25 3.54 13.74
N ILE A 43 3.72 4.77 13.67
CA ILE A 43 2.69 5.26 14.62
C ILE A 43 1.45 4.36 14.56
N LEU A 44 0.90 4.12 13.36
CA LEU A 44 -0.27 3.26 13.21
C LEU A 44 -0.03 1.83 13.70
N ARG A 45 1.17 1.28 13.46
CA ARG A 45 1.56 -0.03 14.00
C ARG A 45 1.56 -0.04 15.53
N GLN A 46 2.12 1.00 16.17
CA GLN A 46 2.21 1.08 17.63
C GLN A 46 0.84 1.32 18.27
N GLU A 47 0.01 2.18 17.69
CA GLU A 47 -1.28 2.59 18.26
C GLU A 47 -2.38 1.56 17.98
N LEU A 48 -2.37 0.92 16.81
CA LEU A 48 -3.44 0.02 16.36
C LEU A 48 -3.04 -1.45 16.34
N ASN A 49 -1.79 -1.77 16.70
CA ASN A 49 -1.24 -3.13 16.68
C ASN A 49 -1.41 -3.85 15.32
N ILE A 50 -1.24 -3.10 14.23
CA ILE A 50 -1.30 -3.62 12.85
C ILE A 50 0.08 -3.70 12.19
N LEU A 51 0.21 -4.48 11.12
CA LEU A 51 1.40 -4.45 10.27
C LEU A 51 1.57 -3.07 9.62
N PRO A 52 2.82 -2.59 9.40
CA PRO A 52 3.06 -1.27 8.83
C PRO A 52 2.58 -1.24 7.37
N PRO A 53 1.55 -0.43 7.03
CA PRO A 53 0.87 -0.55 5.73
C PRO A 53 1.61 0.13 4.57
N GLY A 54 2.67 0.89 4.85
CA GLY A 54 3.25 1.85 3.91
C GLY A 54 3.75 1.27 2.59
N ASP A 55 4.53 0.21 2.62
CA ASP A 55 5.11 -0.38 1.42
C ASP A 55 4.10 -1.18 0.61
N VAL A 56 3.21 -1.90 1.30
CA VAL A 56 2.10 -2.60 0.64
C VAL A 56 1.18 -1.60 -0.05
N ARG A 57 0.83 -0.49 0.62
CA ARG A 57 0.04 0.59 0.02
C ARG A 57 0.68 1.10 -1.27
N ARG A 58 2.00 1.33 -1.28
CA ARG A 58 2.72 1.78 -2.48
C ARG A 58 2.65 0.74 -3.61
N CYS A 59 2.76 -0.55 -3.29
CA CYS A 59 2.64 -1.63 -4.27
C CYS A 59 1.22 -1.73 -4.84
N LEU A 60 0.19 -1.65 -3.99
CA LEU A 60 -1.20 -1.62 -4.41
C LEU A 60 -1.45 -0.45 -5.39
N ILE A 61 -1.01 0.76 -5.03
CA ILE A 61 -1.15 1.92 -5.92
C ILE A 61 -0.36 1.75 -7.23
N ALA A 62 0.82 1.13 -7.19
CA ALA A 62 1.63 0.89 -8.39
C ALA A 62 0.95 -0.11 -9.36
N LEU A 63 0.24 -1.10 -8.82
CA LEU A 63 -0.46 -2.12 -9.60
C LEU A 63 -1.93 -1.77 -9.91
N SER A 64 -2.52 -0.79 -9.23
CA SER A 64 -3.90 -0.34 -9.45
C SER A 64 -4.12 0.29 -10.83
N ASN A 65 -5.35 0.21 -11.36
CA ASN A 65 -5.80 0.91 -12.56
C ASN A 65 -6.67 2.11 -12.20
N THR A 66 -6.23 2.85 -11.17
CA THR A 66 -6.99 3.97 -10.63
C THR A 66 -6.68 5.30 -11.32
N ASP A 67 -7.66 6.20 -11.34
CA ASP A 67 -7.53 7.54 -11.90
C ASP A 67 -6.55 8.41 -11.10
N LYS A 68 -6.18 9.56 -11.67
CA LYS A 68 -5.19 10.47 -11.07
C LYS A 68 -5.64 10.99 -9.70
N THR A 69 -6.91 11.35 -9.54
CA THR A 69 -7.45 11.92 -8.31
C THR A 69 -7.39 10.91 -7.18
N MET A 70 -7.81 9.67 -7.44
CA MET A 70 -7.75 8.60 -6.44
C MET A 70 -6.30 8.25 -6.08
N ARG A 71 -5.40 8.21 -7.08
CA ARG A 71 -3.97 8.01 -6.84
C ARG A 71 -3.38 9.10 -5.96
N ASP A 72 -3.75 10.35 -6.20
CA ASP A 72 -3.29 11.49 -5.41
C ASP A 72 -3.86 11.43 -3.98
N LEU A 73 -5.12 11.03 -3.82
CA LEU A 73 -5.75 10.80 -2.51
C LEU A 73 -5.02 9.72 -1.70
N LEU A 74 -4.78 8.54 -2.29
CA LEU A 74 -4.11 7.43 -1.60
C LEU A 74 -2.65 7.76 -1.23
N ASN A 75 -2.00 8.64 -1.99
CA ASN A 75 -0.65 9.12 -1.67
C ASN A 75 -0.63 10.35 -0.76
N TYR A 76 -1.77 10.98 -0.50
CA TYR A 76 -1.83 12.21 0.27
C TYR A 76 -1.30 12.00 1.69
N ARG A 77 -0.40 12.90 2.12
CA ARG A 77 0.09 13.00 3.49
C ARG A 77 -0.33 14.34 4.07
N PHE A 78 -1.01 14.30 5.20
CA PHE A 78 -1.43 15.50 5.90
C PHE A 78 -0.22 16.33 6.33
N LYS A 79 -0.30 17.65 6.10
CA LYS A 79 0.81 18.58 6.38
C LYS A 79 0.71 19.27 7.75
N SER A 80 -0.46 19.21 8.38
CA SER A 80 -0.78 19.92 9.62
C SER A 80 -1.95 19.27 10.36
N GLY A 81 -2.23 19.74 11.58
CA GLY A 81 -3.30 19.24 12.44
C GLY A 81 -2.94 17.97 13.19
N SER A 82 -3.92 17.32 13.81
CA SER A 82 -3.76 16.08 14.56
C SER A 82 -3.32 14.90 13.70
N LEU A 83 -3.64 14.93 12.40
CA LEU A 83 -3.24 13.91 11.43
C LEU A 83 -1.91 14.21 10.76
N LYS A 84 -1.16 15.23 11.20
CA LYS A 84 0.12 15.61 10.59
C LYS A 84 1.02 14.37 10.42
N ASP A 85 1.65 14.27 9.25
CA ASP A 85 2.52 13.17 8.84
C ASP A 85 1.81 11.81 8.64
N GLN A 86 0.50 11.70 8.89
CA GLN A 86 -0.28 10.53 8.51
C GLN A 86 -0.61 10.54 7.02
N ASN A 87 -0.66 9.35 6.44
CA ASN A 87 -1.04 9.16 5.04
C ASN A 87 -2.46 8.59 4.95
N VAL A 88 -3.27 9.15 4.05
CA VAL A 88 -4.68 8.75 3.87
C VAL A 88 -4.81 7.27 3.53
N GLY A 89 -4.03 6.76 2.56
CA GLY A 89 -4.09 5.35 2.19
C GLY A 89 -3.69 4.41 3.34
N ASN A 90 -2.75 4.81 4.20
CA ASN A 90 -2.42 4.04 5.40
C ASN A 90 -3.60 4.01 6.39
N ILE A 91 -4.27 5.15 6.59
CA ILE A 91 -5.45 5.24 7.47
C ILE A 91 -6.59 4.36 6.93
N LEU A 92 -6.80 4.35 5.61
CA LEU A 92 -7.81 3.48 4.98
C LEU A 92 -7.49 1.99 5.20
N ILE A 93 -6.24 1.56 5.00
CA ILE A 93 -5.84 0.18 5.26
C ILE A 93 -6.02 -0.17 6.75
N ALA A 94 -5.67 0.73 7.65
CA ALA A 94 -5.86 0.54 9.08
C ALA A 94 -7.35 0.38 9.44
N ALA A 95 -8.21 1.25 8.91
CA ALA A 95 -9.65 1.17 9.12
C ALA A 95 -10.26 -0.13 8.56
N LEU A 96 -9.86 -0.55 7.36
CA LEU A 96 -10.29 -1.83 6.79
C LEU A 96 -9.78 -3.02 7.62
N THR A 97 -8.57 -2.94 8.15
CA THR A 97 -8.01 -3.98 9.03
C THR A 97 -8.86 -4.12 10.29
N ASP A 98 -9.29 -3.00 10.88
CA ASP A 98 -10.17 -2.98 12.05
C ASP A 98 -11.58 -3.53 11.72
N ILE A 99 -12.19 -3.10 10.61
CA ILE A 99 -13.51 -3.56 10.15
C ILE A 99 -13.53 -5.07 9.91
N PHE A 100 -12.52 -5.62 9.24
CA PHE A 100 -12.47 -7.04 8.86
C PHE A 100 -11.76 -7.93 9.88
N GLY A 101 -11.15 -7.33 10.91
CA GLY A 101 -10.33 -8.02 11.91
C GLY A 101 -9.10 -8.73 11.33
N SER A 102 -8.68 -8.38 10.12
CA SER A 102 -7.65 -9.10 9.38
C SER A 102 -6.99 -8.19 8.33
N PHE A 103 -5.66 -8.13 8.38
CA PHE A 103 -4.87 -7.28 7.49
C PHE A 103 -4.88 -7.81 6.05
N ASP A 104 -4.79 -9.13 5.88
CA ASP A 104 -4.89 -9.81 4.59
C ASP A 104 -6.24 -9.55 3.91
N LYS A 105 -7.37 -9.64 4.63
CA LYS A 105 -8.68 -9.27 4.09
C LYS A 105 -8.75 -7.78 3.75
N ALA A 106 -8.22 -6.91 4.60
CA ALA A 106 -8.18 -5.48 4.31
C ALA A 106 -7.44 -5.18 3.00
N LEU A 107 -6.32 -5.85 2.71
CA LEU A 107 -5.60 -5.68 1.46
C LEU A 107 -6.39 -6.20 0.24
N LEU A 108 -7.10 -7.32 0.38
CA LEU A 108 -7.96 -7.86 -0.68
C LEU A 108 -9.08 -6.87 -1.01
N GLU A 109 -9.75 -6.33 0.01
CA GLU A 109 -10.81 -5.33 -0.18
C GLU A 109 -10.25 -4.01 -0.71
N MET A 110 -9.06 -3.59 -0.27
CA MET A 110 -8.37 -2.45 -0.86
C MET A 110 -8.13 -2.69 -2.36
N SER A 111 -7.67 -3.89 -2.75
CA SER A 111 -7.40 -4.22 -4.15
C SER A 111 -8.64 -4.34 -5.04
N SER A 112 -9.82 -4.60 -4.47
CA SER A 112 -11.08 -4.66 -5.23
C SER A 112 -11.64 -3.26 -5.54
N VAL A 113 -11.24 -2.25 -4.76
CA VAL A 113 -11.69 -0.86 -4.89
C VAL A 113 -10.80 -0.04 -5.85
N PHE A 114 -9.54 -0.44 -6.13
CA PHE A 114 -8.55 0.36 -6.89
C PHE A 114 -7.83 -0.36 -8.04
#